data_AF-A0A529HXI6-F1
#
_entry.id   AF-A0A529HXI6-F1
#
_cell.length_a   1.000
_cell.length_b   1.000
_cell.length_c   1.000
_cell.angle_alpha   90.00
_cell.angle_beta   90.00
_cell.angle_gamma   90.00
#
_symmetry.space_group_name_H-M   'P 1'
#
loop_
_entity.id
_entity.type
_entity.pdbx_description
1 polymer ?
#
loop_
_entity_poly.entity_id
_entity_poly.type
_entity_poly.pdbx_seq_one_letter_code
_entity_poly.pdbx_strand_id
1 'polypeptide(L)' 'MTDIARTAGCSQATVSFVLNNSPGIRLSQQTRDRVIEAARSLGYSPPVF' A
#
# COMPACT_ATOMS: atom_id res chain seq x y z
N MET A 1 6.22 1.44 7.50
CA MET A 1 5.14 0.59 6.92
C MET A 1 3.98 0.37 7.89
N THR A 2 4.23 0.29 9.20
CA THR A 2 3.21 0.16 10.26
C THR A 2 2.11 1.21 10.15
N ASP A 3 2.47 2.49 10.00
CA ASP A 3 1.51 3.59 9.99
C ASP A 3 0.64 3.57 8.73
N ILE A 4 1.25 3.32 7.57
CA ILE A 4 0.54 3.13 6.30
C ILE A 4 -0.44 1.95 6.40
N ALA A 5 -0.01 0.83 6.98
CA ALA A 5 -0.84 -0.36 7.15
C ALA A 5 -2.04 -0.09 8.06
N ARG A 6 -1.81 0.64 9.16
CA ARG A 6 -2.85 1.06 10.10
C ARG A 6 -3.86 2.01 9.45
N THR A 7 -3.39 3.02 8.72
CA THR A 7 -4.25 3.98 8.02
C THR A 7 -5.03 3.34 6.88
N ALA A 8 -4.41 2.43 6.11
CA ALA A 8 -5.06 1.72 5.01
C ALA A 8 -5.98 0.57 5.48
N GLY A 9 -5.91 0.18 6.76
CA GLY A 9 -6.66 -0.94 7.33
C GLY A 9 -6.24 -2.29 6.75
N CYS A 10 -4.94 -2.52 6.57
CA CYS A 10 -4.39 -3.75 6.04
C CYS A 10 -3.12 -4.20 6.80
N SER A 11 -2.53 -5.32 6.39
CA SER A 11 -1.29 -5.82 7.00
C SER A 11 -0.06 -5.09 6.45
N GLN A 12 1.05 -5.07 7.21
CA GLN A 12 2.31 -4.53 6.70
C GLN A 12 2.82 -5.29 5.47
N ALA A 13 2.56 -6.60 5.39
CA ALA A 13 2.87 -7.39 4.21
C ALA A 13 2.12 -6.87 2.98
N THR A 14 0.83 -6.58 3.12
CA THR A 14 0.01 -5.96 2.06
C THR A 14 0.59 -4.63 1.59
N VAL A 15 1.01 -3.77 2.51
CA VAL A 15 1.66 -2.50 2.16
C VAL A 15 2.96 -2.74 1.40
N SER A 16 3.79 -3.67 1.87
CA SER A 16 5.03 -4.05 1.20
C SER A 16 4.77 -4.54 -0.23
N PHE A 17 3.76 -5.40 -0.44
CA PHE A 17 3.43 -5.90 -1.77
C PHE A 17 2.96 -4.81 -2.74
N VAL A 18 2.18 -3.84 -2.24
CA VAL A 18 1.75 -2.69 -3.04
C VAL A 18 2.95 -1.80 -3.38
N LEU A 19 3.71 -1.37 -2.37
CA LEU A 19 4.83 -0.44 -2.56
C LEU A 19 6.01 -1.05 -3.32
N ASN A 20 6.17 -2.37 -3.32
CA ASN A 20 7.20 -3.07 -4.09
C ASN A 20 6.68 -3.62 -5.42
N ASN A 21 5.42 -3.33 -5.80
CA ASN A 21 4.77 -3.86 -6.99
C ASN A 21 4.99 -5.38 -7.19
N SER A 22 4.87 -6.16 -6.10
CA SER A 22 5.26 -7.57 -6.11
C SER A 22 4.36 -8.38 -7.06
N PRO A 23 4.94 -9.02 -8.10
CA PRO A 23 4.17 -9.81 -9.05
C PRO A 23 3.62 -11.08 -8.38
N GLY A 24 2.39 -11.47 -8.73
CA GLY A 24 1.77 -12.72 -8.26
C GLY A 24 0.75 -12.58 -7.14
N ILE A 25 0.61 -11.40 -6.52
CA ILE A 25 -0.44 -11.19 -5.51
C ILE A 25 -1.65 -10.50 -6.13
N ARG A 26 -2.79 -11.20 -6.12
CA ARG A 26 -4.09 -10.64 -6.51
C ARG A 26 -4.65 -9.81 -5.35
N LEU A 27 -4.25 -8.54 -5.29
CA LEU A 27 -4.88 -7.53 -4.44
C LEU A 27 -6.04 -6.86 -5.18
N SER A 28 -7.13 -6.58 -4.47
CA SER A 28 -8.19 -5.74 -5.03
C SER A 28 -7.66 -4.34 -5.31
N GLN A 29 -8.12 -3.72 -6.39
CA GLN A 29 -7.75 -2.33 -6.71
C GLN A 29 -8.06 -1.40 -5.53
N GLN A 30 -9.23 -1.57 -4.89
CA GLN A 30 -9.60 -0.82 -3.69
C GLN A 30 -8.57 -0.92 -2.55
N THR A 31 -7.96 -2.09 -2.32
CA THR A 31 -6.93 -2.23 -1.28
C THR A 31 -5.64 -1.54 -1.70
N ARG A 32 -5.27 -1.65 -2.98
CA ARG A 32 -4.11 -0.95 -3.53
C ARG A 32 -4.27 0.57 -3.40
N ASP A 33 -5.43 1.10 -3.75
CA ASP A 33 -5.73 2.54 -3.69
C ASP A 33 -5.65 3.07 -2.26
N ARG A 34 -6.23 2.35 -1.29
CA ARG A 34 -6.12 2.72 0.14
C ARG A 34 -4.69 2.77 0.63
N VAL A 35 -3.84 1.83 0.22
CA VAL A 35 -2.42 1.83 0.60
C VAL A 35 -1.67 2.98 -0.04
N ILE A 36 -1.92 3.25 -1.34
CA ILE A 36 -1.29 4.37 -2.06
C ILE A 36 -1.69 5.70 -1.42
N GLU A 37 -2.96 5.88 -1.10
CA GLU A 37 -3.47 7.11 -0.49
C GLU A 37 -2.94 7.30 0.94
N ALA A 38 -2.90 6.24 1.74
CA ALA A 38 -2.30 6.26 3.07
C ALA A 38 -0.80 6.60 3.01
N ALA A 39 -0.08 6.04 2.03
CA ALA A 39 1.34 6.34 1.81
C ALA A 39 1.54 7.82 1.46
N ARG A 40 0.76 8.35 0.50
CA ARG A 40 0.81 9.77 0.10
C ARG A 40 0.49 10.72 1.25
N SER A 41 -0.57 10.43 2.01
CA SER A 41 -0.99 11.24 3.16
C SER A 41 0.07 11.31 4.26
N LEU A 42 0.90 10.27 4.39
CA LEU A 42 2.01 10.20 5.34
C LEU A 42 3.33 10.73 4.76
N GLY A 43 3.32 11.35 3.58
CA GLY A 43 4.51 11.90 2.93
C GLY A 43 5.44 10.85 2.32
N TYR A 44 4.98 9.59 2.21
CA TYR A 44 5.71 8.55 1.52
C TYR A 44 5.45 8.67 0.01
N SER A 45 6.50 8.54 -0.81
CA SER A 45 6.36 8.54 -2.27
C SER A 45 6.21 7.11 -2.77
N PRO A 46 4.98 6.61 -3.02
CA PRO A 46 4.79 5.28 -3.59
C PRO A 46 5.35 5.21 -5.02
N PRO A 47 5.56 4.00 -5.58
CA PRO A 47 5.92 3.83 -6.98
C PRO A 47 4.91 4.52 -7.90
N VAL A 48 5.39 5.04 -9.02
CA VAL A 48 4.52 5.44 -10.13
C VAL A 48 4.09 4.15 -10.83
N PHE A 49 2.80 3.81 -10.72
CA PHE A 49 2.20 2.61 -11.32
C PHE A 49 1.70 2.87 -12.74
#